data_AF-A0A1V2TLK6-F1
#
_entry.id   AF-A0A1V2TLK6-F1
#
_cell.length_a   1.000
_cell.length_b   1.000
_cell.length_c   1.000
_cell.angle_alpha   90.00
_cell.angle_beta   90.00
_cell.angle_gamma   90.00
#
_symmetry.space_group_name_H-M   'P 1'
#
loop_
_entity.id
_entity.type
_entity.pdbx_description
1 polymer ?
#
loop_
_entity_poly.entity_id
_entity_poly.type
_entity_poly.pdbx_seq_one_letter_code
_entity_poly.pdbx_strand_id
1 'polypeptide(L)'
;MQVLIVGAGPIGLPLATTLSRRGIAVRVIEAAESLFAAGAQPGLAAAMAQMTAADRRRIADALPARLADFGVAVDLDTTLLSLEQDETGVTAVLARSGGTETARFSYLIGADDGRDLVWRSIAHSRARPGVPAGRVILADDPGQPNRMSPMVVQPSTESTAKPQNTTAR
;
A
#
# COMPACT_ATOMS: atom_id res chain seq x y z
N MET A 1 -12.13 -8.53 -7.03
CA MET A 1 -11.39 -8.69 -5.75
C MET A 1 -11.51 -7.39 -4.97
N GLN A 2 -11.60 -7.40 -3.63
CA GLN A 2 -11.99 -6.17 -2.91
C GLN A 2 -10.81 -5.25 -2.64
N VAL A 3 -9.68 -5.77 -2.16
CA VAL A 3 -8.54 -4.95 -1.75
C VAL A 3 -7.23 -5.50 -2.32
N LEU A 4 -6.41 -4.62 -2.89
CA LEU A 4 -5.00 -4.87 -3.19
C LEU A 4 -4.13 -4.24 -2.09
N ILE A 5 -3.20 -4.99 -1.52
CA ILE A 5 -2.15 -4.47 -0.62
C ILE A 5 -0.82 -4.60 -1.35
N VAL A 6 -0.07 -3.50 -1.41
CA VAL A 6 1.24 -3.42 -2.04
C VAL A 6 2.29 -3.37 -0.93
N GLY A 7 3.15 -4.38 -0.89
CA GLY A 7 4.17 -4.60 0.14
C GLY A 7 3.75 -5.67 1.15
N ALA A 8 4.55 -6.74 1.26
CA ALA A 8 4.37 -7.81 2.25
C ALA A 8 5.27 -7.62 3.47
N GLY A 9 5.39 -6.36 3.90
CA GLY A 9 6.16 -5.97 5.08
C GLY A 9 5.40 -6.11 6.40
N PRO A 10 5.96 -5.54 7.50
CA PRO A 10 5.35 -5.60 8.83
C PRO A 10 4.05 -4.81 8.95
N ILE A 11 3.73 -3.93 7.98
CA ILE A 11 2.44 -3.26 7.89
C ILE A 11 1.46 -4.09 7.04
N GLY A 12 1.91 -4.55 5.87
CA GLY A 12 1.08 -5.24 4.89
C GLY A 12 0.54 -6.60 5.36
N LEU A 13 1.38 -7.45 5.96
CA LEU A 13 0.97 -8.81 6.36
C LEU A 13 -0.04 -8.82 7.54
N PRO A 14 0.17 -8.04 8.64
CA PRO A 14 -0.83 -7.96 9.70
C PRO A 14 -2.14 -7.32 9.23
N LEU A 15 -2.06 -6.34 8.33
CA LEU A 15 -3.24 -5.72 7.73
C LEU A 15 -4.03 -6.73 6.88
N ALA A 16 -3.35 -7.47 6.01
CA ALA A 16 -3.96 -8.52 5.20
C ALA A 16 -4.67 -9.55 6.09
N THR A 17 -3.98 -10.02 7.13
CA THR A 17 -4.54 -10.97 8.10
C THR A 17 -5.79 -10.42 8.78
N THR A 18 -5.77 -9.15 9.21
CA THR A 18 -6.90 -8.51 9.87
C THR A 18 -8.11 -8.37 8.94
N LEU A 19 -7.89 -8.02 7.68
CA LEU A 19 -8.95 -7.88 6.68
C LEU A 19 -9.54 -9.24 6.28
N SER A 20 -8.69 -10.24 6.03
CA SER A 20 -9.15 -11.59 5.69
C SER A 20 -9.96 -12.22 6.83
N ARG A 21 -9.55 -12.02 8.09
CA ARG A 21 -10.32 -12.47 9.27
C ARG A 21 -11.69 -11.82 9.40
N ARG A 22 -11.92 -10.68 8.74
CA ARG A 22 -13.23 -10.00 8.67
C ARG A 22 -14.02 -10.38 7.42
N GLY A 23 -13.55 -11.36 6.64
CA GLY A 23 -14.21 -11.82 5.41
C GLY A 23 -13.97 -10.90 4.20
N ILE A 24 -12.99 -10.00 4.26
CA ILE A 24 -12.64 -9.12 3.14
C ILE A 24 -11.61 -9.85 2.27
N ALA A 25 -11.91 -10.03 0.98
CA ALA A 25 -10.99 -10.65 0.05
C ALA A 25 -9.83 -9.71 -0.30
N VAL A 26 -8.61 -10.11 0.07
CA VAL A 26 -7.38 -9.34 -0.11
C VAL A 26 -6.42 -10.06 -1.05
N ARG A 27 -5.75 -9.31 -1.93
CA ARG A 27 -4.53 -9.73 -2.63
C ARG A 27 -3.36 -8.97 -2.03
N VAL A 28 -2.29 -9.65 -1.66
CA VAL A 28 -1.02 -9.01 -1.26
C VAL A 28 0.00 -9.25 -2.35
N ILE A 29 0.70 -8.20 -2.77
CA ILE A 29 1.82 -8.29 -3.70
C ILE A 29 3.11 -7.80 -3.04
N GLU A 30 4.24 -8.37 -3.44
CA GLU A 30 5.56 -8.01 -2.96
C GLU A 30 6.56 -8.09 -4.12
N ALA A 31 7.36 -7.04 -4.30
CA ALA A 31 8.34 -6.98 -5.37
C ALA A 31 9.51 -7.94 -5.13
N ALA A 32 9.83 -8.24 -3.87
CA ALA A 32 10.86 -9.21 -3.54
C ALA A 32 10.46 -10.65 -3.87
N GLU A 33 11.45 -11.47 -4.23
CA GLU A 33 11.29 -12.92 -4.47
C GLU A 33 11.08 -13.72 -3.17
N SER A 34 11.32 -13.11 -2.00
CA SER A 34 11.11 -13.76 -0.71
C SER A 34 10.68 -12.75 0.36
N LEU A 35 9.81 -13.22 1.27
CA LEU A 35 9.43 -12.46 2.45
C LEU A 35 10.67 -12.18 3.29
N PHE A 36 10.80 -10.93 3.75
CA PHE A 36 11.95 -10.46 4.53
C PHE A 36 13.29 -10.44 3.78
N ALA A 37 13.29 -10.50 2.45
CA ALA A 37 14.43 -10.04 1.67
C ALA A 37 14.74 -8.57 2.05
N ALA A 38 15.99 -8.15 1.84
CA ALA A 38 16.55 -6.87 2.30
C ALA A 38 15.80 -5.64 1.75
N GLY A 39 14.67 -5.32 2.38
CA GLY A 39 13.81 -4.15 2.16
C GLY A 39 12.89 -3.91 3.38
N ALA A 40 13.11 -4.64 4.47
CA ALA A 40 12.33 -4.53 5.69
C ALA A 40 12.52 -3.16 6.36
N GLN A 41 11.45 -2.64 6.96
CA GLN A 41 11.46 -1.49 7.87
C GLN A 41 12.67 -1.57 8.83
N PRO A 42 13.34 -0.44 9.16
CA PRO A 42 14.61 -0.45 9.89
C PRO A 42 14.61 -1.31 11.16
N GLY A 43 13.50 -1.32 11.91
CA GLY A 43 13.35 -2.15 13.10
C GLY A 43 13.30 -3.65 12.81
N LEU A 44 12.61 -4.06 11.74
CA LEU A 44 12.55 -5.46 11.32
C LEU A 44 13.87 -5.87 10.66
N ALA A 45 14.50 -5.02 9.84
CA ALA A 45 15.83 -5.27 9.30
C ALA A 45 16.87 -5.46 10.43
N ALA A 46 16.84 -4.62 11.46
CA ALA A 46 17.70 -4.75 12.63
C ALA A 46 17.44 -6.03 13.43
N ALA A 47 16.17 -6.44 13.59
CA ALA A 47 15.83 -7.71 14.23
C ALA A 47 16.30 -8.92 13.39
N MET A 48 16.07 -8.90 12.08
CA MET A 48 16.49 -9.97 11.16
C MET A 48 18.01 -10.07 11.03
N ALA A 49 18.74 -8.96 11.14
CA ALA A 49 20.20 -8.93 11.13
C ALA A 49 20.83 -9.65 12.33
N GLN A 50 20.11 -9.73 13.46
CA GLN A 50 20.55 -10.47 14.66
C GLN A 50 20.30 -11.98 14.55
N MET A 51 19.58 -12.44 13.53
CA MET A 51 19.25 -13.85 13.32
C MET A 51 20.27 -14.56 12.45
N THR A 52 20.45 -15.87 12.67
CA THR A 52 21.23 -16.69 11.74
C THR A 52 20.51 -16.78 10.39
N ALA A 53 21.26 -17.03 9.31
CA ALA A 53 20.65 -17.24 7.99
C ALA A 53 19.66 -18.43 8.00
N ALA A 54 19.93 -19.47 8.80
CA ALA A 54 19.05 -20.61 8.96
C ALA A 54 17.73 -20.23 9.65
N ASP A 55 17.76 -19.39 10.67
CA ASP A 55 16.55 -18.95 11.38
C ASP A 55 15.71 -18.01 10.52
N ARG A 56 16.34 -17.10 9.77
CA ARG A 56 15.63 -16.27 8.78
C ARG A 56 14.92 -17.13 7.74
N ARG A 57 15.60 -18.16 7.22
CA ARG A 57 15.03 -19.09 6.25
C ARG A 57 13.85 -19.87 6.83
N ARG A 58 13.96 -20.38 8.07
CA ARG A 58 12.84 -21.05 8.74
C ARG A 58 11.61 -20.16 8.86
N ILE A 59 11.78 -18.88 9.20
CA ILE A 59 10.66 -17.93 9.28
C ILE A 59 10.07 -17.68 7.89
N ALA A 60 10.91 -17.41 6.89
CA ALA A 60 10.47 -17.17 5.52
C ALA A 60 9.72 -18.37 4.92
N ASP A 61 10.13 -19.59 5.25
CA ASP A 61 9.50 -20.84 4.79
C ASP A 61 8.17 -21.13 5.54
N ALA A 62 8.10 -20.82 6.84
CA ALA A 62 6.93 -21.14 7.66
C ALA A 62 5.80 -20.10 7.57
N LEU A 63 6.13 -18.85 7.30
CA LEU A 63 5.16 -17.75 7.30
C LEU A 63 4.09 -17.86 6.20
N PRO A 64 4.41 -18.24 4.95
CA PRO A 64 3.39 -18.42 3.91
C PRO A 64 2.33 -19.45 4.30
N ALA A 65 2.74 -20.59 4.87
CA ALA A 65 1.80 -21.60 5.35
C ALA A 65 0.89 -21.04 6.45
N ARG A 66 1.45 -20.26 7.38
CA ARG A 66 0.67 -19.62 8.44
C ARG A 66 -0.28 -18.54 7.92
N LEU A 67 0.10 -17.78 6.89
CA LEU A 67 -0.76 -16.78 6.25
C LEU A 67 -1.90 -17.45 5.48
N ALA A 68 -1.64 -18.59 4.85
CA ALA A 68 -2.65 -19.38 4.15
C ALA A 68 -3.75 -19.88 5.11
N ASP A 69 -3.42 -20.22 6.36
CA ASP A 69 -4.42 -20.54 7.40
C ASP A 69 -5.42 -19.39 7.63
N PHE A 70 -5.04 -18.15 7.32
CA PHE A 70 -5.89 -16.97 7.41
C PHE A 70 -6.50 -16.55 6.06
N GLY A 71 -6.34 -17.36 5.00
CA GLY A 71 -6.79 -17.03 3.65
C GLY A 71 -6.01 -15.88 3.02
N VAL A 72 -4.78 -15.61 3.49
CA VAL A 72 -3.89 -14.61 2.91
C VAL A 72 -2.89 -15.31 1.99
N ALA A 73 -3.00 -15.03 0.70
CA ALA A 73 -1.99 -15.39 -0.28
C ALA A 73 -1.15 -14.14 -0.63
N VAL A 74 0.16 -14.33 -0.75
CA VAL A 74 1.11 -13.29 -1.12
C VAL A 74 1.73 -13.66 -2.46
N ASP A 75 1.57 -12.78 -3.45
CA ASP A 75 2.25 -12.88 -4.73
C ASP A 75 3.62 -12.21 -4.60
N LEU A 76 4.66 -13.02 -4.46
CA LEU A 76 6.06 -12.59 -4.50
C LEU A 76 6.49 -12.27 -5.95
N ASP A 77 7.62 -11.59 -6.13
CA ASP A 77 8.12 -11.17 -7.45
C ASP A 77 7.03 -10.44 -8.26
N THR A 78 6.23 -9.62 -7.58
CA THR A 78 5.09 -8.92 -8.17
C THR A 78 5.14 -7.44 -7.80
N THR A 79 5.42 -6.60 -8.78
CA THR A 79 5.60 -5.15 -8.62
C THR A 79 4.43 -4.38 -9.20
N LEU A 80 3.91 -3.38 -8.48
CA LEU A 80 2.96 -2.42 -9.06
C LEU A 80 3.70 -1.44 -9.99
N LEU A 81 3.36 -1.43 -11.28
CA LEU A 81 3.95 -0.52 -12.27
C LEU A 81 3.19 0.80 -12.40
N SER A 82 1.86 0.73 -12.36
CA SER A 82 1.00 1.90 -12.47
C SER A 82 -0.38 1.59 -11.92
N LEU A 83 -1.14 2.65 -11.66
CA LEU A 83 -2.53 2.55 -11.25
C LEU A 83 -3.33 3.72 -11.82
N GLU A 84 -4.60 3.46 -12.09
CA GLU A 84 -5.62 4.47 -12.38
C GLU A 84 -6.83 4.21 -11.48
N GLN A 85 -7.52 5.27 -11.05
CA GLN A 85 -8.69 5.14 -10.20
C GLN A 85 -9.87 5.93 -10.75
N ASP A 86 -11.07 5.45 -10.43
CA ASP A 86 -12.34 6.13 -10.71
C ASP A 86 -13.30 5.92 -9.53
N GLU A 87 -14.56 6.32 -9.71
CA GLU A 87 -15.58 6.28 -8.67
C GLU A 87 -15.88 4.87 -8.13
N THR A 88 -15.55 3.82 -8.90
CA THR A 88 -15.91 2.43 -8.58
C THR A 88 -14.74 1.59 -8.06
N GLY A 89 -13.50 2.05 -8.22
CA GLY A 89 -12.32 1.25 -7.88
C GLY A 89 -10.99 1.77 -8.42
N VAL A 90 -10.00 0.88 -8.37
CA VAL A 90 -8.61 1.08 -8.79
C VAL A 90 -8.24 -0.01 -9.79
N THR A 91 -7.76 0.37 -10.96
CA THR A 91 -7.11 -0.51 -11.94
C THR A 91 -5.62 -0.46 -11.70
N ALA A 92 -5.00 -1.60 -11.44
CA ALA A 92 -3.57 -1.74 -11.18
C ALA A 92 -2.90 -2.53 -12.31
N VAL A 93 -1.74 -2.07 -12.75
CA VAL A 93 -0.85 -2.79 -13.68
C VAL A 93 0.29 -3.38 -12.86
N LEU A 94 0.41 -4.71 -12.89
CA LEU A 94 1.34 -5.51 -12.10
C LEU A 94 2.36 -6.18 -13.03
N ALA A 95 3.64 -6.12 -12.69
CA ALA A 95 4.69 -6.88 -13.34
C ALA A 95 5.07 -8.10 -12.49
N ARG A 96 5.29 -9.23 -13.15
CA ARG A 96 5.84 -10.46 -12.58
C ARG A 96 6.84 -11.08 -13.56
N SER A 97 7.70 -12.01 -13.12
CA SER A 97 8.63 -12.75 -13.99
C SER A 97 7.99 -13.38 -15.24
N GLY A 98 6.69 -13.69 -15.19
CA GLY A 98 5.92 -14.24 -16.32
C GLY A 98 5.22 -13.22 -17.23
N GLY A 99 5.34 -11.92 -16.98
CA GLY A 99 4.74 -10.86 -17.79
C GLY A 99 3.96 -9.82 -16.98
N THR A 100 3.15 -9.03 -17.66
CA THR A 100 2.34 -7.97 -17.05
C THR A 100 0.88 -8.39 -16.93
N GLU A 101 0.26 -8.10 -15.79
CA GLU A 101 -1.15 -8.33 -15.50
C GLU A 101 -1.84 -7.00 -15.21
N THR A 102 -3.03 -6.78 -15.79
CA THR A 102 -3.91 -5.66 -15.39
C THR A 102 -5.09 -6.20 -14.61
N ALA A 103 -5.29 -5.69 -13.39
CA ALA A 103 -6.33 -6.18 -12.48
C ALA A 103 -7.10 -5.04 -11.80
N ARG A 104 -8.38 -5.30 -11.50
CA ARG A 104 -9.31 -4.31 -10.93
C ARG A 104 -9.67 -4.65 -9.48
N PHE A 105 -9.60 -3.64 -8.61
CA PHE A 105 -9.87 -3.73 -7.18
C PHE A 105 -10.81 -2.61 -6.72
N SER A 106 -11.54 -2.83 -5.62
CA SER A 106 -12.37 -1.77 -5.02
C SER A 106 -11.52 -0.75 -4.24
N TYR A 107 -10.41 -1.21 -3.65
CA TYR A 107 -9.44 -0.41 -2.91
C TYR A 107 -8.01 -0.88 -3.16
N LEU A 108 -7.06 0.05 -3.04
CA LEU A 108 -5.62 -0.24 -3.01
C LEU A 108 -5.02 0.35 -1.74
N ILE A 109 -4.15 -0.40 -1.06
CA ILE A 109 -3.44 0.04 0.13
C ILE A 109 -1.93 -0.06 -0.14
N GLY A 110 -1.24 1.07 -0.07
CA GLY A 110 0.22 1.11 -0.05
C GLY A 110 0.72 0.82 1.36
N ALA A 111 1.42 -0.30 1.53
CA ALA A 111 2.06 -0.72 2.78
C ALA A 111 3.57 -0.89 2.64
N ASP A 112 4.12 -0.52 1.48
CA ASP A 112 5.55 -0.35 1.25
C ASP A 112 5.98 1.06 1.70
N ASP A 113 7.19 1.18 2.24
CA ASP A 113 7.70 2.26 3.12
C ASP A 113 7.88 3.65 2.46
N GLY A 114 6.97 4.03 1.57
CA GLY A 114 6.91 5.35 0.95
C GLY A 114 7.91 5.58 -0.19
N ARG A 115 8.66 4.54 -0.59
CA ARG A 115 9.48 4.56 -1.81
C ARG A 115 8.66 4.40 -3.09
N ASP A 116 7.38 4.11 -2.94
CA ASP A 116 6.66 3.32 -3.91
C ASP A 116 5.81 4.15 -4.90
N LEU A 117 5.53 3.55 -6.05
CA LEU A 117 4.72 4.12 -7.15
C LEU A 117 3.33 4.59 -6.68
N VAL A 118 2.79 3.98 -5.62
CA VAL A 118 1.55 4.38 -4.95
C VAL A 118 1.66 5.79 -4.37
N TRP A 119 2.75 6.10 -3.65
CA TRP A 119 3.01 7.44 -3.12
C TRP A 119 3.11 8.47 -4.24
N ARG A 120 3.87 8.15 -5.30
CA ARG A 120 4.04 9.03 -6.47
C ARG A 120 2.72 9.27 -7.20
N SER A 121 1.91 8.23 -7.37
CA SER A 121 0.61 8.32 -8.04
C SER A 121 -0.37 9.19 -7.24
N ILE A 122 -0.46 9.01 -5.92
CA ILE A 122 -1.32 9.83 -5.05
C ILE A 122 -0.81 11.28 -4.98
N ALA A 123 0.50 11.49 -4.90
CA ALA A 123 1.10 12.82 -4.97
C ALA A 123 0.81 13.52 -6.30
N HIS A 124 0.83 12.79 -7.43
CA HIS A 124 0.43 13.31 -8.74
C HIS A 124 -1.08 13.60 -8.84
N SER A 125 -1.90 12.78 -8.19
CA SER A 125 -3.37 12.90 -8.20
C SER A 125 -3.86 14.11 -7.41
N ARG A 126 -3.15 14.48 -6.33
CA ARG A 126 -3.39 15.73 -5.56
C ARG A 126 -3.30 17.01 -6.41
N ALA A 127 -2.62 16.96 -7.55
CA ALA A 127 -2.41 18.12 -8.42
C ALA A 127 -3.46 18.26 -9.54
N ARG A 128 -4.43 17.34 -9.66
CA ARG A 128 -5.47 17.40 -10.71
C ARG A 128 -6.88 17.59 -10.14
N PRO A 129 -7.60 18.67 -10.51
CA PRO A 129 -9.02 18.81 -10.21
C PRO A 129 -9.83 17.67 -10.86
N GLY A 130 -10.76 17.07 -10.12
CA GLY A 130 -11.72 16.09 -10.66
C GLY A 130 -11.36 14.60 -10.48
N VAL A 131 -10.25 14.26 -9.82
CA VAL A 131 -10.00 12.87 -9.41
C VAL A 131 -10.85 12.56 -8.16
N PRO A 132 -11.79 11.59 -8.21
CA PRO A 132 -12.60 11.25 -7.05
C PRO A 132 -11.71 10.76 -5.91
N ALA A 133 -11.95 11.31 -4.73
CA ALA A 133 -11.16 11.02 -3.55
C ALA A 133 -11.56 9.65 -2.94
N GLY A 134 -10.58 8.88 -2.43
CA GLY A 134 -10.84 7.95 -1.32
C GLY A 134 -10.78 6.44 -1.57
N ARG A 135 -10.18 5.92 -2.66
CA ARG A 135 -10.03 4.45 -2.86
C ARG A 135 -8.60 3.92 -2.74
N VAL A 136 -7.60 4.79 -2.85
CA VAL A 136 -6.20 4.45 -2.54
C VAL A 136 -5.85 4.98 -1.15
N ILE A 137 -5.34 4.11 -0.27
CA ILE A 137 -4.98 4.42 1.10
C ILE A 137 -3.47 4.20 1.27
N LEU A 138 -2.80 5.15 1.90
CA LEU A 138 -1.42 4.95 2.35
C LEU A 138 -1.47 4.54 3.81
N ALA A 139 -0.93 3.36 4.11
CA ALA A 139 -0.82 2.87 5.48
C ALA A 139 0.42 3.45 6.20
N ASP A 140 1.37 4.01 5.46
CA ASP A 140 2.57 4.67 5.98
C ASP A 140 2.85 5.99 5.21
N ASP A 141 3.35 7.01 5.91
CA ASP A 141 3.79 8.29 5.35
C ASP A 141 5.31 8.44 5.55
N PRO A 142 6.13 8.36 4.49
CA PRO A 142 7.59 8.46 4.62
C PRO A 142 8.04 9.82 5.19
N GLY A 143 7.20 10.85 5.13
CA GLY A 143 7.48 12.17 5.71
C GLY A 143 7.09 12.30 7.20
N GLN A 144 6.26 11.38 7.73
CA GLN A 144 5.79 11.39 9.12
C GLN A 144 5.58 9.97 9.68
N PRO A 145 6.68 9.23 9.94
CA PRO A 145 6.68 7.79 10.27
C PRO A 145 6.00 7.42 11.61
N ASN A 146 5.33 8.34 12.29
CA ASN A 146 4.73 8.12 13.62
C ASN A 146 3.29 8.65 13.78
N ARG A 147 2.57 8.92 12.68
CA ARG A 147 1.14 9.25 12.72
C ARG A 147 0.31 8.12 12.12
N MET A 148 -0.22 7.24 12.98
CA MET A 148 -1.33 6.35 12.65
C MET A 148 -2.65 7.13 12.56
N SER A 149 -2.74 8.08 11.65
CA SER A 149 -4.02 8.72 11.30
C SER A 149 -4.45 8.18 9.93
N PRO A 150 -5.69 7.68 9.77
CA PRO A 150 -6.18 7.35 8.44
C PRO A 150 -6.18 8.63 7.61
N MET A 151 -5.21 8.77 6.70
CA MET A 151 -5.20 9.87 5.76
C MET A 151 -6.18 9.55 4.64
N VAL A 152 -7.47 9.72 4.93
CA VAL A 152 -8.49 9.81 3.91
C VAL A 152 -8.17 11.07 3.12
N VAL A 153 -7.77 10.92 1.87
CA VAL A 153 -7.64 12.06 0.95
C VAL A 153 -9.04 12.65 0.81
N GLN A 154 -9.32 13.75 1.51
CA GLN A 154 -10.53 14.52 1.31
C GLN A 154 -10.30 15.48 0.14
N PRO A 155 -11.26 15.65 -0.77
CA PRO A 155 -11.17 16.69 -1.78
C PRO A 155 -11.13 18.03 -1.06
N SER A 156 -10.18 18.89 -1.42
CA SER A 156 -10.10 20.26 -0.92
C SER A 156 -11.43 20.95 -1.20
N THR A 157 -12.28 21.13 -0.18
CA THR A 157 -13.48 21.95 -0.34
C THR A 157 -13.02 23.37 -0.57
N GLU A 158 -13.29 23.85 -1.77
CA GLU A 158 -13.12 25.22 -2.21
C GLU A 158 -13.73 26.17 -1.16
N SER A 159 -12.87 26.96 -0.51
CA SER A 159 -13.29 27.99 0.44
C SER A 159 -13.95 29.12 -0.33
N THR A 160 -15.27 29.09 -0.40
CA THR A 160 -16.10 30.20 -0.88
C THR A 160 -15.78 31.50 -0.13
N ALA A 161 -15.19 32.45 -0.86
CA ALA A 161 -15.24 33.91 -0.76
C ALA A 161 -15.28 34.61 0.63
N LYS A 162 -14.36 35.58 0.81
CA LYS A 162 -14.65 36.84 1.50
C LYS A 162 -14.27 38.01 0.56
N PRO A 163 -15.15 38.99 0.31
CA PRO A 163 -14.87 40.08 -0.62
C PRO A 163 -13.84 41.04 -0.01
N GLN A 164 -12.85 41.45 -0.83
CA GLN A 164 -11.90 42.49 -0.46
C GLN A 164 -12.60 43.85 -0.54
N ASN A 165 -12.70 44.54 0.60
CA ASN A 165 -13.19 45.91 0.65
C ASN A 165 -12.04 46.88 0.38
N THR A 166 -12.18 47.65 -0.70
CA THR A 166 -11.38 48.82 -1.04
C THR A 166 -11.55 49.90 0.02
N THR A 167 -10.44 50.35 0.63
CA THR A 167 -10.42 51.67 1.27
C THR A 167 -9.18 52.42 0.81
N ALA A 168 -9.44 53.43 -0.01
CA ALA A 168 -8.52 54.49 -0.33
C ALA A 168 -8.20 55.33 0.92
N ARG A 169 -6.95 55.74 1.07
CA ARG A 169 -6.57 57.01 1.68
C ARG A 169 -5.20 57.45 1.20
#